data_AF-A0A4Q7KAV6-F1
#
_entry.id   AF-A0A4Q7KAV6-F1
#
_cell.length_a   1.000
_cell.length_b   1.000
_cell.length_c   1.000
_cell.angle_alpha   90.00
_cell.angle_beta   90.00
_cell.angle_gamma   90.00
#
_symmetry.space_group_name_H-M   'P 1'
#
loop_
_entity.id
_entity.type
_entity.pdbx_description
1 polymer ?
#
loop_
_entity_poly.entity_id
_entity_poly.type
_entity_poly.pdbx_seq_one_letter_code
_entity_poly.pdbx_strand_id
1 'polypeptide(L)'
;MSVYAYLVCDKNKRFMYLGKPVRDEDDSINRFSAGPGSNSANVELTKSLWKFLADNADGTFRVVYDHGREFDMITENYVEIGNDAIGAIDFPDYIRDWHG
;
A
#
# COMPACT_ATOMS: atom_id res chain seq x y z
N MET A 1 -3.04 -18.10 9.31
CA MET A 1 -2.26 -17.36 8.30
C MET A 1 -2.46 -15.88 8.54
N SER A 2 -1.42 -15.07 8.44
CA SER A 2 -1.59 -13.60 8.45
C SER A 2 -2.02 -13.19 7.05
N VAL A 3 -3.06 -12.36 6.96
CA VAL A 3 -3.53 -11.75 5.72
C VAL A 3 -2.99 -10.33 5.66
N TYR A 4 -2.29 -10.00 4.58
CA TYR A 4 -1.81 -8.66 4.29
C TYR A 4 -2.65 -8.00 3.21
N ALA A 5 -2.78 -6.67 3.32
CA ALA A 5 -3.55 -5.85 2.39
C ALA A 5 -2.66 -4.83 1.69
N TYR A 6 -3.02 -4.50 0.46
CA TYR A 6 -2.32 -3.59 -0.42
C TYR A 6 -3.32 -2.63 -1.08
N LEU A 7 -2.92 -1.36 -1.20
CA LEU A 7 -3.63 -0.38 -2.00
C LEU A 7 -3.15 -0.45 -3.44
N VAL A 8 -4.05 -0.58 -4.39
CA VAL A 8 -3.73 -0.77 -5.82
C VAL A 8 -4.37 0.34 -6.63
N CYS A 9 -3.61 0.87 -7.59
CA CYS A 9 -4.11 1.71 -8.67
C CYS A 9 -3.87 1.00 -10.01
N ASP A 10 -4.94 0.51 -10.64
CA ASP A 10 -4.86 -0.24 -11.89
C ASP A 10 -4.42 0.63 -13.09
N LYS A 11 -4.79 1.91 -13.07
CA LYS A 11 -4.47 2.85 -14.16
C LYS A 11 -2.96 3.04 -14.35
N ASN A 12 -2.25 3.25 -13.25
CA ASN A 12 -0.82 3.53 -13.26
C ASN A 12 0.02 2.28 -12.96
N LYS A 13 -0.63 1.13 -12.74
CA LYS A 13 0.00 -0.15 -12.39
C LYS A 13 0.94 -0.03 -11.19
N ARG A 14 0.45 0.56 -10.11
CA ARG A 14 1.20 0.73 -8.86
C ARG A 14 0.43 0.17 -7.69
N PHE A 15 1.15 -0.35 -6.71
CA PHE A 15 0.57 -0.78 -5.45
C PHE A 15 1.47 -0.49 -4.26
N MET A 16 0.88 -0.39 -3.08
CA MET A 16 1.57 -0.08 -1.82
C MET A 16 1.02 -0.92 -0.69
N TYR A 17 1.90 -1.41 0.18
CA TYR A 17 1.51 -2.17 1.37
C TYR A 17 0.74 -1.31 2.39
N LEU A 18 -0.40 -1.82 2.88
CA LEU A 18 -1.22 -1.16 3.91
C LEU A 18 -1.05 -1.77 5.30
N GLY A 19 -0.66 -3.04 5.40
CA GLY A 19 -0.65 -3.75 6.68
C GLY A 19 -1.63 -4.91 6.75
N LYS A 20 -1.85 -5.40 7.97
CA LYS A 20 -2.90 -6.36 8.27
C LYS A 20 -4.22 -5.62 8.54
N PRO A 21 -5.37 -6.16 8.09
CA PRO A 21 -6.66 -5.62 8.47
C PRO A 21 -6.87 -5.78 9.99
N VAL A 22 -7.20 -4.68 10.64
CA VAL A 22 -7.66 -4.64 12.04
C VAL A 22 -9.17 -4.52 12.00
N ARG A 23 -9.84 -5.48 12.63
CA ARG A 23 -11.30 -5.62 12.59
C ARG A 23 -11.93 -5.17 13.89
N ASP A 24 -13.15 -4.65 13.79
CA ASP A 24 -14.02 -4.34 14.94
C ASP A 24 -14.77 -5.60 15.41
N GLU A 25 -15.59 -5.45 16.45
CA GLU A 25 -16.36 -6.57 17.06
C GLU A 25 -17.35 -7.22 16.10
N ASP A 26 -17.82 -6.48 15.09
CA ASP A 26 -18.74 -6.93 14.05
C ASP A 26 -18.04 -7.55 12.83
N ASP A 27 -16.73 -7.83 12.95
CA ASP A 27 -15.84 -8.33 11.90
C ASP A 27 -15.61 -7.34 10.74
N SER A 28 -16.13 -6.11 10.79
CA SER A 28 -15.85 -5.09 9.78
C SER A 28 -14.41 -4.60 9.88
N ILE A 29 -13.82 -4.20 8.73
CA ILE A 29 -12.45 -3.70 8.69
C ILE A 29 -12.46 -2.21 9.03
N ASN A 30 -11.84 -1.86 10.16
CA ASN A 30 -11.72 -0.49 10.64
C ASN A 30 -10.49 0.21 10.03
N ARG A 31 -9.32 -0.46 10.10
CA ARG A 31 -8.04 0.10 9.65
C ARG A 31 -7.06 -0.98 9.24
N PHE A 32 -5.92 -0.56 8.69
CA PHE A 32 -4.78 -1.43 8.43
C PHE A 32 -3.58 -1.01 9.29
N SER A 33 -2.82 -1.99 9.78
CA SER A 33 -1.61 -1.74 10.60
C SER A 33 -0.56 -2.82 10.39
N ALA A 34 0.71 -2.41 10.33
CA ALA A 34 1.86 -3.28 10.21
C ALA A 34 2.72 -3.25 11.49
N GLY A 35 2.29 -3.98 12.53
CA GLY A 35 3.09 -4.22 13.74
C GLY A 35 2.65 -3.41 14.97
N PRO A 36 3.50 -3.35 16.02
CA PRO A 36 3.18 -2.67 17.27
C PRO A 36 3.29 -1.15 17.09
N GLY A 37 2.27 -0.54 16.49
CA GLY A 37 2.22 0.90 16.26
C GLY A 37 1.10 1.31 15.30
N SER A 38 0.73 2.58 15.33
CA SER A 38 -0.17 3.16 14.31
C SER A 38 0.63 3.49 13.06
N ASN A 39 0.12 3.09 11.88
CA ASN A 39 0.68 3.51 10.59
C ASN A 39 0.78 5.04 10.49
N SER A 40 -0.16 5.77 11.10
CA SER A 40 -0.15 7.25 11.12
C SER A 40 1.03 7.87 11.87
N ALA A 41 1.72 7.12 12.72
CA ALA A 41 2.93 7.58 13.39
C ALA A 41 4.19 7.38 12.54
N ASN A 42 4.10 6.59 11.46
CA ASN A 42 5.19 6.42 10.51
C ASN A 42 5.12 7.55 9.46
N VAL A 43 6.02 8.52 9.60
CA VAL A 43 6.08 9.71 8.74
C VAL A 43 6.37 9.34 7.28
N GLU A 44 7.28 8.39 7.04
CA GLU A 44 7.66 7.96 5.68
C GLU A 44 6.50 7.25 4.99
N LEU A 45 5.82 6.34 5.68
CA LEU A 45 4.63 5.66 5.17
C LEU A 45 3.51 6.68 4.89
N THR A 46 3.26 7.61 5.82
CA THR A 46 2.21 8.62 5.68
C THR A 46 2.49 9.52 4.48
N LYS A 47 3.74 10.01 4.33
CA LYS A 47 4.15 10.80 3.18
C LYS A 47 4.01 10.01 1.89
N SER A 48 4.52 8.79 1.86
CA SER A 48 4.45 7.94 0.68
C SER A 48 3.01 7.67 0.26
N LEU A 49 2.11 7.41 1.22
CA LEU A 49 0.68 7.23 0.95
C LEU A 49 0.07 8.49 0.34
N TRP A 50 0.34 9.68 0.89
CA TRP A 50 -0.16 10.93 0.33
C TRP A 50 0.36 11.19 -1.08
N LYS A 51 1.65 10.98 -1.32
CA LYS A 51 2.24 11.05 -2.66
C LYS A 51 1.61 10.05 -3.61
N PHE A 52 1.39 8.82 -3.14
CA PHE A 52 0.73 7.79 -3.93
C PHE A 52 -0.68 8.21 -4.33
N LEU A 53 -1.47 8.76 -3.40
CA LEU A 53 -2.79 9.26 -3.73
C LEU A 53 -2.72 10.44 -4.72
N ALA A 54 -1.75 11.35 -4.58
CA ALA A 54 -1.56 12.48 -5.49
C ALA A 54 -1.14 12.04 -6.91
N ASP A 55 -0.14 11.15 -7.03
CA ASP A 55 0.35 10.59 -8.29
C ASP A 55 -0.73 9.78 -9.03
N ASN A 56 -1.76 9.32 -8.31
CA ASN A 56 -2.79 8.41 -8.82
C ASN A 56 -4.22 9.00 -8.68
N ALA A 57 -4.35 10.31 -8.50
CA ALA A 57 -5.63 10.95 -8.15
C ALA A 57 -6.74 10.74 -9.18
N ASP A 58 -6.38 10.44 -10.42
CA ASP A 58 -7.28 10.18 -11.55
C ASP A 58 -7.53 8.68 -11.82
N GLY A 59 -7.05 7.81 -10.93
CA GLY A 59 -7.21 6.37 -10.97
C GLY A 59 -8.28 5.87 -9.99
N THR A 60 -8.74 4.64 -10.22
CA THR A 60 -9.56 3.91 -9.25
C THR A 60 -8.66 3.16 -8.28
N PHE A 61 -8.92 3.31 -6.99
CA PHE A 61 -8.24 2.57 -5.94
C PHE A 61 -9.06 1.38 -5.49
N ARG A 62 -8.38 0.27 -5.23
CA ARG A 62 -8.96 -0.89 -4.57
C ARG A 62 -7.97 -1.49 -3.58
N VAL A 63 -8.52 -2.19 -2.60
CA VAL A 63 -7.73 -2.96 -1.64
C VAL A 63 -7.70 -4.41 -2.09
N VAL A 64 -6.49 -4.97 -2.15
CA VAL A 64 -6.24 -6.36 -2.52
C VAL A 64 -5.55 -7.06 -1.36
N TYR A 65 -5.85 -8.34 -1.18
CA TYR A 65 -5.20 -9.18 -0.19
C TYR A 65 -4.21 -10.13 -0.83
N ASP A 66 -3.11 -10.40 -0.12
CA ASP A 66 -2.03 -11.30 -0.51
C ASP A 66 -2.44 -12.73 -0.93
N HIS A 67 -3.52 -13.25 -0.36
CA HIS A 67 -4.07 -14.58 -0.67
C HIS A 67 -5.19 -14.53 -1.72
N GLY A 68 -5.49 -13.35 -2.27
CA GLY A 68 -6.45 -13.19 -3.35
C GLY A 68 -5.87 -13.64 -4.69
N ARG A 69 -6.69 -14.24 -5.56
CA ARG A 69 -6.28 -14.73 -6.89
C ARG A 69 -5.65 -13.65 -7.78
N GLU A 70 -6.01 -12.40 -7.53
CA GLU A 70 -5.54 -11.25 -8.30
C GLU A 70 -4.18 -10.72 -7.83
N PHE A 71 -3.70 -11.15 -6.65
CA PHE A 71 -2.45 -10.66 -6.09
C PHE A 71 -1.24 -11.09 -6.93
N ASP A 72 -1.21 -12.34 -7.37
CA ASP A 72 -0.14 -12.86 -8.25
C ASP A 72 -0.03 -12.05 -9.54
N MET A 73 -1.17 -11.71 -10.15
CA MET A 73 -1.18 -10.86 -11.35
C MET A 73 -0.64 -9.46 -11.06
N ILE A 74 -0.92 -8.89 -9.89
CA ILE A 74 -0.43 -7.56 -9.50
C ILE A 74 1.08 -7.59 -9.29
N THR A 75 1.58 -8.53 -8.49
CA THR A 75 3.02 -8.62 -8.16
C THR A 75 3.89 -8.85 -9.40
N GLU A 76 3.37 -9.53 -10.43
CA GLU A 76 4.09 -9.73 -11.70
C GLU A 76 4.08 -8.52 -12.64
N ASN A 77 3.07 -7.65 -12.56
CA ASN A 77 2.81 -6.63 -13.59
C ASN A 77 2.84 -5.18 -13.09
N TYR A 78 2.93 -4.96 -11.78
CA TYR A 78 2.79 -3.66 -11.14
C TYR A 78 4.05 -3.31 -10.36
N VAL A 79 4.29 -2.01 -10.20
CA VAL A 79 5.40 -1.51 -9.39
C VAL A 79 4.95 -1.39 -7.94
N GLU A 80 5.67 -2.07 -7.04
CA GLU A 80 5.47 -1.94 -5.60
C GLU A 80 6.17 -0.68 -5.08
N ILE A 81 5.47 0.09 -4.25
CA ILE A 81 6.01 1.24 -3.53
C ILE A 81 6.18 0.87 -2.05
N GLY A 82 7.36 1.11 -1.50
CA GLY A 82 7.72 0.81 -0.11
C GLY A 82 8.42 -0.52 0.11
N ASN A 83 9.00 -1.12 -0.94
CA ASN A 83 9.73 -2.38 -0.87
C ASN A 83 11.12 -2.22 -1.52
N ASP A 84 12.12 -2.96 -1.03
CA ASP A 84 13.50 -2.94 -1.51
C ASP A 84 13.80 -4.06 -2.53
N ALA A 85 12.78 -4.84 -2.89
CA ALA A 85 12.86 -5.87 -3.92
C ALA A 85 13.20 -5.30 -5.31
N ILE A 86 13.81 -6.13 -6.17
CA ILE A 86 14.12 -5.78 -7.56
C ILE A 86 12.82 -5.41 -8.30
N GLY A 87 12.77 -4.21 -8.85
CA GLY A 87 11.59 -3.69 -9.56
C GLY A 87 10.60 -2.92 -8.70
N ALA A 88 10.81 -2.87 -7.38
CA ALA A 88 10.09 -1.99 -6.47
C ALA A 88 10.81 -0.63 -6.32
N ILE A 89 10.12 0.32 -5.70
CA ILE A 89 10.68 1.62 -5.29
C ILE A 89 10.52 1.72 -3.78
N ASP A 90 11.61 1.94 -3.04
CA ASP A 90 11.52 2.12 -1.60
C ASP A 90 10.87 3.47 -1.23
N PHE A 91 10.48 3.67 0.03
CA PHE A 91 9.84 4.92 0.43
C PHE A 91 10.76 6.15 0.30
N PRO A 92 12.02 6.11 0.77
CA PRO A 92 12.94 7.25 0.62
C PRO A 92 13.11 7.73 -0.82
N ASP A 93 13.32 6.83 -1.77
CA ASP A 93 13.45 7.18 -3.18
C ASP A 93 12.13 7.67 -3.77
N TYR A 94 11.01 7.05 -3.37
CA TYR A 94 9.71 7.46 -3.86
C TYR A 94 9.34 8.90 -3.47
N ILE A 95 9.72 9.35 -2.28
CA ILE A 95 9.36 10.69 -1.75
C ILE A 95 10.47 11.73 -1.90
N ARG A 96 11.65 11.37 -2.40
CA ARG A 96 12.86 12.22 -2.40
C ARG A 96 12.63 13.64 -2.93
N ASP A 97 11.89 13.75 -4.03
CA ASP A 97 11.65 15.01 -4.74
C ASP A 97 10.22 15.56 -4.52
N TRP A 98 9.54 15.07 -3.47
CA TRP A 98 8.18 15.48 -3.16
C TRP A 98 8.14 16.37 -1.92
N HIS A 99 7.74 17.63 -2.12
CA HIS A 99 7.76 18.65 -1.08
C HIS A 99 6.58 18.60 -0.09
N GLY A 100 5.63 17.69 -0.30
CA GLY A 100 4.37 17.64 0.45
C GLY A 100 3.30 18.45 -0.25
#